data_AF-A0A1I0GGK5-F1
#
_entry.id   AF-A0A1I0GGK5-F1
#
_cell.length_a   1.000
_cell.length_b   1.000
_cell.length_c   1.000
_cell.angle_alpha   90.00
_cell.angle_beta   90.00
_cell.angle_gamma   90.00
#
_symmetry.space_group_name_H-M   'P 1'
#
loop_
_entity.id
_entity.type
_entity.pdbx_description
1 polymer ?
#
loop_
_entity_poly.entity_id
_entity_poly.type
_entity_poly.pdbx_seq_one_letter_code
_entity_poly.pdbx_strand_id
1 'polypeptide(L)'
;MITQHDIAWIKSNRKEVTHNRTVPITLIGKTETGRHPITDEPITEEVTESTVAVVVEISSAFKLDRDLIDGVEVEEGDIWIDIDIDDLPIPAKDVISVEYGDDDDDYTIMAKDNAGIGATNRVIMVGRLTG
;
A
#
# COMPACT_ATOMS: atom_id res chain seq x y z
N MET A 1 -4.47 -24.42 -15.14
CA MET A 1 -4.91 -23.06 -15.52
C MET A 1 -5.95 -22.64 -14.49
N ILE A 2 -5.76 -21.49 -13.84
CA ILE A 2 -6.73 -20.98 -12.86
C ILE A 2 -7.90 -20.37 -13.64
N THR A 3 -9.14 -20.71 -13.29
CA THR A 3 -10.34 -20.20 -13.95
C THR A 3 -10.79 -18.86 -13.33
N GLN A 4 -11.69 -18.14 -14.01
CA GLN A 4 -12.29 -16.92 -13.44
C GLN A 4 -13.09 -17.20 -12.17
N HIS A 5 -13.72 -18.38 -12.07
CA HIS A 5 -14.40 -18.80 -10.85
C HIS A 5 -13.41 -18.98 -9.70
N ASP A 6 -12.26 -19.61 -9.96
CA ASP A 6 -11.21 -19.81 -8.96
C ASP A 6 -10.65 -18.46 -8.46
N ILE A 7 -10.44 -17.49 -9.36
CA ILE A 7 -9.98 -16.14 -9.00
C ILE A 7 -10.98 -15.44 -8.08
N ALA A 8 -12.27 -15.47 -8.44
CA ALA A 8 -13.33 -14.87 -7.63
C ALA A 8 -13.44 -15.52 -6.25
N TRP A 9 -13.33 -16.85 -6.18
CA TRP A 9 -13.36 -17.61 -4.94
C TRP A 9 -12.17 -17.25 -4.03
N ILE A 10 -10.95 -17.17 -4.59
CA ILE A 10 -9.74 -16.76 -3.84
C ILE A 10 -9.91 -15.33 -3.29
N LYS A 11 -10.41 -14.39 -4.11
CA LYS A 11 -10.64 -13.00 -3.70
C LYS A 11 -11.65 -12.93 -2.55
N SER A 12 -12.77 -13.64 -2.66
CA SER A 12 -13.82 -13.66 -1.62
C SER A 12 -13.30 -14.21 -0.29
N ASN A 13 -12.62 -15.36 -0.30
CA ASN A 13 -12.09 -15.96 0.92
C ASN A 13 -11.04 -15.07 1.59
N ARG A 14 -10.24 -14.36 0.80
CA ARG A 14 -9.27 -13.41 1.35
C ARG A 14 -9.96 -12.30 2.13
N LYS A 15 -11.00 -11.67 1.56
CA LYS A 15 -11.76 -10.62 2.25
C LYS A 15 -12.31 -11.12 3.59
N GLU A 16 -12.79 -12.36 3.65
CA GLU A 16 -13.24 -12.98 4.89
C GLU A 16 -12.11 -13.14 5.92
N VAL A 17 -10.93 -13.59 5.49
CA VAL A 17 -9.76 -13.78 6.37
C VAL A 17 -9.18 -12.46 6.88
N THR A 18 -9.23 -11.39 6.08
CA THR A 18 -8.69 -10.08 6.46
C THR A 18 -9.68 -9.21 7.22
N HIS A 19 -10.99 -9.51 7.18
CA HIS A 19 -12.05 -8.66 7.73
C HIS A 19 -11.81 -8.20 9.18
N ASN A 20 -11.33 -9.09 10.05
CA ASN A 20 -11.08 -8.78 11.46
C ASN A 20 -9.62 -8.35 11.75
N ARG A 21 -8.83 -8.11 10.70
CA ARG A 21 -7.41 -7.75 10.77
C ARG A 21 -7.12 -6.39 10.17
N THR A 22 -8.11 -5.77 9.54
CA THR A 22 -7.97 -4.44 8.94
C THR A 22 -8.13 -3.36 10.00
N VAL A 23 -7.33 -2.31 9.87
CA VAL A 23 -7.32 -1.10 10.68
C VAL A 23 -7.49 0.11 9.76
N PRO A 24 -8.09 1.21 10.23
CA PRO A 24 -8.15 2.44 9.46
C PRO A 24 -6.74 3.03 9.28
N ILE A 25 -6.50 3.60 8.11
CA ILE A 25 -5.28 4.32 7.75
C ILE A 25 -5.65 5.53 6.88
N THR A 26 -4.76 6.52 6.82
CA THR A 26 -4.91 7.65 5.90
C THR A 26 -3.79 7.62 4.87
N LEU A 27 -4.14 7.49 3.59
CA LEU A 27 -3.18 7.52 2.49
C LEU A 27 -2.99 8.95 2.02
N ILE A 28 -1.74 9.35 1.90
CA ILE A 28 -1.35 10.63 1.31
C ILE A 28 -0.71 10.30 -0.04
N GLY A 29 -1.15 10.97 -1.10
CA GLY A 29 -0.70 10.71 -2.47
C GLY A 29 -0.68 11.97 -3.33
N LYS A 30 -0.39 11.80 -4.61
CA LYS A 30 -0.41 12.89 -5.60
C LYS A 30 -1.47 12.67 -6.66
N THR A 31 -2.17 13.73 -7.04
CA THR A 31 -3.11 13.71 -8.16
C THR A 31 -2.76 14.79 -9.17
N GLU A 32 -2.89 14.49 -10.46
CA GLU A 32 -2.66 15.46 -11.52
C GLU A 32 -3.89 16.37 -11.68
N THR A 33 -3.75 17.66 -11.35
CA THR A 33 -4.85 18.64 -11.44
C THR A 33 -4.82 19.47 -12.71
N GLY A 34 -3.73 19.41 -13.47
CA GLY A 34 -3.60 20.11 -14.74
C GLY A 34 -2.22 19.96 -15.37
N ARG A 35 -1.95 20.80 -16.38
CA ARG A 35 -0.66 20.90 -17.06
C ARG A 35 -0.21 22.34 -17.10
N HIS A 36 1.08 22.56 -16.87
CA HIS A 36 1.65 23.89 -16.89
C HIS A 36 1.61 24.44 -18.34
N PRO A 37 1.04 25.64 -18.56
CA PRO A 37 0.70 26.11 -19.92
C PRO A 37 1.92 26.43 -20.80
N ILE A 38 3.13 26.50 -20.23
CA ILE A 38 4.37 26.82 -20.95
C ILE A 38 5.27 25.58 -21.09
N THR A 39 5.34 24.74 -20.06
CA THR A 39 6.28 23.59 -20.01
C THR A 39 5.62 22.26 -20.33
N ASP A 40 4.28 22.21 -20.38
CA ASP A 40 3.49 20.97 -20.54
C ASP A 40 3.80 19.90 -19.46
N GLU A 41 4.37 20.33 -18.33
CA GLU A 41 4.62 19.47 -17.17
C GLU A 41 3.31 19.29 -16.37
N PRO A 42 3.05 18.09 -15.83
CA PRO A 42 1.89 17.85 -14.98
C PRO A 42 2.00 18.66 -13.69
N ILE A 43 0.92 19.35 -13.32
CA ILE A 43 0.76 19.99 -12.02
C ILE A 43 0.15 18.94 -11.09
N THR A 44 0.88 18.60 -10.04
CA THR A 44 0.42 17.62 -9.04
C THR A 44 0.06 18.30 -7.73
N GLU A 45 -1.09 17.97 -7.17
CA GLU A 45 -1.51 18.35 -5.82
C GLU A 45 -1.48 17.13 -4.90
N GLU A 46 -1.25 17.40 -3.61
CA GLU A 46 -1.34 16.37 -2.58
C GLU A 46 -2.80 16.08 -2.26
N VAL A 47 -3.13 14.80 -2.14
CA VAL A 47 -4.47 14.33 -1.81
C VAL A 47 -4.39 13.35 -0.64
N THR A 48 -5.34 13.47 0.27
CA THR A 48 -5.43 12.69 1.50
C THR A 48 -6.74 11.92 1.48
N GLU A 49 -6.67 10.59 1.54
CA GLU A 49 -7.84 9.71 1.48
C GLU A 49 -7.76 8.63 2.56
N SER A 50 -8.83 8.46 3.33
CA SER A 50 -8.92 7.42 4.35
C SER A 50 -9.33 6.08 3.75
N THR A 51 -8.72 4.99 4.21
CA THR A 51 -9.10 3.63 3.86
C THR A 51 -8.82 2.64 5.00
N VAL A 52 -8.93 1.34 4.73
CA VAL A 52 -8.60 0.26 5.64
C VAL A 52 -7.49 -0.62 5.06
N ALA A 53 -6.60 -1.11 5.92
CA ALA A 53 -5.50 -1.97 5.54
C ALA A 53 -5.18 -2.98 6.63
N VAL A 54 -4.52 -4.08 6.29
CA VAL A 54 -3.83 -4.90 7.29
C VAL A 54 -2.43 -4.30 7.48
N VAL A 55 -2.11 -3.88 8.69
CA VAL A 55 -0.81 -3.30 9.03
C VAL A 55 -0.05 -4.21 10.01
N VAL A 56 1.23 -4.45 9.77
CA VAL A 56 2.10 -5.28 10.60
C VAL A 56 3.47 -4.63 10.76
N GLU A 57 3.91 -4.42 12.00
CA GLU A 57 5.26 -3.95 12.32
C GLU A 57 6.30 -5.07 12.10
N ILE A 58 7.44 -4.70 11.52
CA ILE A 58 8.56 -5.59 11.24
C ILE A 58 9.47 -5.63 12.45
N SER A 59 9.30 -6.67 13.26
CA SER A 59 10.05 -6.87 14.52
C SER A 59 11.40 -7.59 14.36
N SER A 60 11.76 -8.05 13.16
CA SER A 60 13.08 -8.62 12.90
C SER A 60 13.39 -8.65 11.40
N ALA A 61 14.34 -7.81 10.98
CA ALA A 61 14.90 -7.84 9.61
C ALA A 61 15.63 -9.17 9.29
N PHE A 62 15.98 -9.97 10.31
CA PHE A 62 16.79 -11.19 10.18
C PHE A 62 16.10 -12.34 9.43
N LYS A 63 14.79 -12.25 9.17
CA LYS A 63 14.03 -13.23 8.36
C LYS A 63 13.79 -12.81 6.91
N LEU A 64 14.21 -11.60 6.53
CA LEU A 64 13.99 -11.02 5.19
C LEU A 64 15.23 -11.12 4.30
N ASP A 65 16.15 -12.04 4.60
CA ASP A 65 17.37 -12.32 3.80
C ASP A 65 17.07 -13.00 2.43
N ARG A 66 15.85 -12.79 1.90
CA ARG A 66 15.44 -13.13 0.54
C ARG A 66 14.47 -12.06 0.06
N ASP A 67 14.98 -11.23 -0.84
CA ASP A 67 14.22 -10.32 -1.70
C ASP A 67 13.80 -9.00 -1.06
N LEU A 68 14.74 -8.04 -1.10
CA LEU A 68 14.47 -6.61 -1.25
C LEU A 68 13.16 -6.40 -2.02
N ILE A 69 12.15 -5.77 -1.42
CA ILE A 69 11.00 -5.31 -2.22
C ILE A 69 11.49 -4.07 -2.97
N ASP A 70 11.62 -4.20 -4.28
CA ASP A 70 12.05 -3.12 -5.18
C ASP A 70 13.41 -2.48 -4.80
N GLY A 71 14.33 -3.28 -4.24
CA GLY A 71 15.67 -2.80 -3.87
C GLY A 71 15.74 -2.06 -2.53
N VAL A 72 14.67 -2.01 -1.74
CA VAL A 72 14.65 -1.37 -0.42
C VAL A 72 15.08 -2.35 0.68
N GLU A 73 16.08 -1.94 1.46
CA GLU A 73 16.48 -2.61 2.69
C GLU A 73 15.50 -2.26 3.82
N VAL A 74 14.85 -3.28 4.34
CA VAL A 74 13.81 -3.18 5.36
C VAL A 74 14.44 -3.20 6.74
N GLU A 75 14.00 -2.32 7.63
CA GLU A 75 14.53 -2.13 8.97
C GLU A 75 13.54 -2.59 10.06
N GLU A 76 14.05 -2.81 11.26
CA GLU A 76 13.19 -3.02 12.43
C GLU A 76 12.39 -1.74 12.71
N GLY A 77 11.07 -1.87 12.92
CA GLY A 77 10.15 -0.75 13.10
C GLY A 77 9.49 -0.24 11.81
N ASP A 78 9.93 -0.69 10.62
CA ASP A 78 9.16 -0.49 9.39
C ASP A 78 7.82 -1.25 9.48
N ILE A 79 6.83 -0.80 8.70
CA ILE A 79 5.50 -1.43 8.64
C ILE A 79 5.22 -2.04 7.27
N TRP A 80 4.59 -3.21 7.26
CA TRP A 80 3.94 -3.78 6.07
C TRP A 80 2.49 -3.36 6.04
N ILE A 81 2.07 -2.82 4.91
CA ILE A 81 0.70 -2.39 4.66
C ILE A 81 0.16 -3.23 3.51
N ASP A 82 -0.95 -3.94 3.74
CA ASP A 82 -1.61 -4.79 2.74
C ASP A 82 -3.05 -4.29 2.54
N ILE A 83 -3.31 -3.74 1.36
CA ILE A 83 -4.58 -3.11 0.97
C ILE A 83 -5.22 -3.92 -0.16
N ASP A 84 -6.50 -4.28 -0.03
CA ASP A 84 -7.25 -4.83 -1.16
C ASP A 84 -7.38 -3.78 -2.26
N ILE A 85 -7.24 -4.17 -3.51
CA ILE A 85 -7.29 -3.21 -4.63
C ILE A 85 -8.65 -2.51 -4.73
N ASP A 86 -9.73 -3.14 -4.25
CA ASP A 86 -11.06 -2.55 -4.23
C ASP A 86 -11.19 -1.44 -3.16
N ASP A 87 -10.33 -1.46 -2.15
CA ASP A 87 -10.30 -0.51 -1.04
C ASP A 87 -9.22 0.57 -1.24
N LEU A 88 -8.59 0.64 -2.41
CA LEU A 88 -7.53 1.59 -2.69
C LEU A 88 -8.09 2.88 -3.36
N PRO A 89 -8.20 4.01 -2.63
CA PRO A 89 -8.83 5.23 -3.15
C PRO A 89 -7.96 6.00 -4.15
N ILE A 90 -6.64 5.85 -4.07
CA ILE A 90 -5.64 6.53 -4.91
C ILE A 90 -4.79 5.47 -5.60
N PRO A 91 -4.44 5.59 -6.89
CA PRO A 91 -3.58 4.61 -7.54
C PRO A 91 -2.29 4.37 -6.75
N ALA A 92 -1.90 3.11 -6.54
CA ALA A 92 -0.77 2.75 -5.68
C ALA A 92 0.52 3.50 -6.03
N LYS A 93 0.80 3.67 -7.33
CA LYS A 93 1.97 4.40 -7.82
C LYS A 93 2.05 5.84 -7.27
N ASP A 94 0.92 6.45 -6.96
CA ASP A 94 0.79 7.85 -6.57
C ASP A 94 0.75 8.08 -5.05
N VAL A 95 0.62 7.01 -4.24
CA VAL A 95 0.71 7.07 -2.77
C VAL A 95 2.14 7.41 -2.34
N ILE A 96 2.35 8.34 -1.42
CA ILE A 96 3.68 8.78 -0.99
C ILE A 96 3.96 8.47 0.48
N SER A 97 2.94 8.57 1.34
CA SER A 97 3.02 8.25 2.76
C SER A 97 1.68 7.70 3.26
N VAL A 98 1.69 7.14 4.46
CA VAL A 98 0.49 6.73 5.19
C VAL A 98 0.57 7.25 6.63
N GLU A 99 -0.53 7.77 7.14
CA GLU A 99 -0.68 8.02 8.58
C GLU A 99 -1.33 6.78 9.21
N TYR A 100 -0.74 6.28 10.28
CA TYR A 100 -1.20 5.10 10.99
C TYR A 100 -0.73 5.07 12.44
N GLY A 101 -1.65 4.81 13.37
CA GLY A 101 -1.33 4.64 14.79
C GLY A 101 -2.24 5.48 15.68
N ASP A 102 -2.06 5.39 16.99
CA ASP A 102 -2.82 6.19 17.95
C ASP A 102 -2.38 7.66 17.97
N ASP A 103 -1.13 7.93 17.57
CA ASP A 103 -0.52 9.26 17.50
C ASP A 103 -0.48 9.83 16.06
N ASP A 104 -1.20 9.21 15.12
CA ASP A 104 -1.20 9.56 13.68
C ASP A 104 0.22 9.63 13.08
N ASP A 105 1.06 8.65 13.44
CA ASP A 105 2.45 8.56 12.96
C ASP A 105 2.51 8.51 11.42
N ASP A 106 3.38 9.33 10.83
CA ASP A 106 3.60 9.45 9.39
C ASP A 106 4.64 8.45 8.91
N TYR A 107 4.26 7.52 8.02
CA TYR A 107 5.16 6.56 7.40
C TYR A 107 5.36 6.87 5.92
N THR A 108 6.58 7.18 5.51
CA THR A 108 6.95 7.32 4.10
C THR A 108 6.93 5.96 3.42
N ILE A 109 6.28 5.87 2.25
CA ILE A 109 6.23 4.62 1.48
C ILE A 109 7.54 4.43 0.73
N MET A 110 8.29 3.39 1.12
CA MET A 110 9.60 3.07 0.58
C MET A 110 9.50 2.16 -0.64
N ALA A 111 8.61 1.17 -0.60
CA ALA A 111 8.43 0.18 -1.65
C ALA A 111 6.96 -0.18 -1.83
N LYS A 112 6.61 -0.60 -3.05
CA LYS A 112 5.24 -1.00 -3.40
C LYS A 112 5.28 -2.19 -4.35
N ASP A 113 4.37 -3.13 -4.17
CA ASP A 113 4.21 -4.26 -5.07
C ASP A 113 2.74 -4.61 -5.29
N ASN A 114 2.43 -5.08 -6.50
CA ASN A 114 1.12 -5.57 -6.88
C ASN A 114 1.08 -7.08 -6.68
N ALA A 115 0.26 -7.55 -5.75
CA ALA A 115 0.19 -8.98 -5.44
C ALA A 115 -1.19 -9.59 -5.74
N GLY A 116 -1.21 -10.91 -5.90
CA GLY A 116 -2.43 -11.68 -6.14
C GLY A 116 -2.17 -13.06 -6.74
N ILE A 117 -3.18 -13.93 -6.70
CA ILE A 117 -3.11 -15.27 -7.27
C ILE A 117 -4.07 -15.32 -8.46
N GLY A 118 -3.53 -15.54 -9.66
CA GLY A 118 -4.30 -15.55 -10.92
C GLY A 118 -4.61 -14.17 -11.49
N ALA A 119 -4.75 -13.15 -10.64
CA ALA A 119 -4.83 -11.73 -11.00
C ALA A 119 -4.37 -10.85 -9.83
N THR A 120 -3.88 -9.65 -10.12
CA THR A 120 -3.61 -8.62 -9.10
C THR A 120 -4.91 -8.29 -8.37
N ASN A 121 -4.89 -8.40 -7.05
CA ASN A 121 -6.06 -8.11 -6.21
C ASN A 121 -5.71 -7.36 -4.92
N ARG A 122 -4.44 -7.01 -4.73
CA ARG A 122 -3.98 -6.23 -3.59
C ARG A 122 -2.70 -5.48 -3.92
N VAL A 123 -2.42 -4.50 -3.09
CA VAL A 123 -1.16 -3.76 -3.09
C VAL A 123 -0.51 -3.96 -1.74
N ILE A 124 0.77 -4.28 -1.77
CA ILE A 124 1.62 -4.39 -0.59
C ILE A 124 2.57 -3.20 -0.61
N MET A 125 2.70 -2.52 0.53
CA MET A 125 3.63 -1.41 0.69
C MET A 125 4.49 -1.61 1.93
N VAL A 126 5.70 -1.06 1.88
CA VAL A 126 6.57 -0.92 3.05
C VAL A 126 6.62 0.55 3.43
N GLY A 127 6.19 0.87 4.66
CA GLY A 127 6.24 2.20 5.23
C GLY A 127 7.37 2.31 6.25
N ARG A 128 8.08 3.44 6.26
CA ARG A 128 9.09 3.76 7.27
C ARG A 128 8.69 5.03 8.01
N LEU A 129 8.75 4.96 9.34
CA LEU A 129 8.39 6.09 10.19
C LEU A 129 9.25 7.31 9.83
N THR A 130 8.57 8.43 9.63
CA THR A 130 9.15 9.74 9.35
C THR A 130 8.72 10.68 10.48
N GLY A 131 9.70 11.22 11.21
CA GLY A 131 9.48 12.18 12.30
C GLY A 131 9.48 13.63 11.83
#